data_AF-A0A8H6FGN8-F1
#
_entry.id   AF-A0A8H6FGN8-F1
#
_cell.length_a   1.000
_cell.length_b   1.000
_cell.length_c   1.000
_cell.angle_alpha   90.00
_cell.angle_beta   90.00
_cell.angle_gamma   90.00
#
_symmetry.space_group_name_H-M   'P 1'
#
loop_
_entity.id
_entity.type
_entity.pdbx_description
1 polymer ?
#
loop_
_entity_poly.entity_id
_entity_poly.type
_entity_poly.pdbx_seq_one_letter_code
_entity_poly.pdbx_strand_id
1 'polypeptide(L)'
;MPHLDSSKIDRAGLRQIFITSFSPPTKGVIADRAYESQHPPMTDTEERLQQIWTEAFRMAPSRIGLEDHFFQLGGDSVTAIRLVAIARRAGLFLTVHMLFEHPTIAELAAAVQPSVSAVQKEWMPEPYTLLQEEVSSIMDLQTEAATQCSVTLDVIQDIYPLPQQNETYMTAPELRAAITFPLPPGTDLERYLDCWKRIITSHDILRTRVIKTAVGMYSVVTTATPNIRTATDLDAFIVEEKKAIVGFGNALSAYCLIKDPNDEHKTCFVWTAHHIIYDGWSLGLINAKLRRAYTDSNFTIAEEPNPKQLVQHFQTLDRTAIYDYWRSHYAGVTFKPLFQSPNGRYWEADQKLPLRINFASTGAAKGSAFTIPDIISVAWVLALSRHFEAADIALGIMRSGRTLPVEGIENYIGALINQPPWPVHIDEAALTHDFVRNFQRDIWESTKYEAIGWLEIKTLSPEAATAISNYVWLNIQAKDIEAEEKERTEENELPAPLEQQFYRIWHPLMLECEIDKQGVSAMAYHDRSVETGVVQEIMTAFEKAFMDLSNAKEGQKICDIASDIHPHSQNPSIHTTVPSAYAISTVPDTAPRNHDTTVISSLIGLGWW
;
A
#
# COMPACT_ATOMS: atom_id res chain seq x y z
N MET A 1 40.52 -25.50 -2.67
CA MET A 1 39.54 -26.43 -2.05
C MET A 1 40.18 -27.81 -1.97
N PRO A 2 39.94 -28.62 -0.92
CA PRO A 2 40.44 -29.98 -0.90
C PRO A 2 39.69 -30.83 -1.94
N HIS A 3 40.43 -31.64 -2.67
CA HIS A 3 39.93 -32.56 -3.70
C HIS A 3 40.33 -33.99 -3.35
N LEU A 4 39.49 -34.95 -3.71
CA LEU A 4 39.88 -36.37 -3.72
C LEU A 4 40.84 -36.62 -4.89
N ASP A 5 41.60 -37.71 -4.85
CA ASP A 5 42.49 -38.14 -5.95
C ASP A 5 41.76 -38.36 -7.30
N SER A 6 40.43 -38.38 -7.28
CA SER A 6 39.55 -38.43 -8.46
C SER A 6 39.19 -37.06 -9.06
N SER A 7 39.87 -35.98 -8.64
CA SER A 7 39.63 -34.59 -9.05
C SER A 7 38.26 -34.01 -8.64
N LYS A 8 37.39 -34.82 -8.03
CA LYS A 8 36.11 -34.39 -7.46
C LYS A 8 36.33 -33.73 -6.11
N ILE A 9 35.48 -32.75 -5.82
CA ILE A 9 35.50 -32.00 -4.56
C ILE A 9 35.24 -32.95 -3.38
N ASP A 10 36.14 -32.97 -2.40
CA ASP A 10 35.96 -33.76 -1.18
C ASP A 10 34.97 -33.07 -0.24
N ARG A 11 33.69 -33.41 -0.39
CA ARG A 11 32.59 -32.84 0.39
C ARG A 11 32.64 -33.22 1.87
N ALA A 12 33.23 -34.38 2.21
CA ALA A 12 33.34 -34.83 3.60
C ALA A 12 34.50 -34.10 4.30
N GLY A 13 35.65 -33.97 3.63
CA GLY A 13 36.76 -33.14 4.11
C GLY A 13 36.39 -31.66 4.23
N LEU A 14 35.62 -31.10 3.29
CA LEU A 14 35.08 -29.74 3.37
C LEU A 14 34.13 -29.54 4.55
N ARG A 15 33.26 -30.52 4.84
CA ARG A 15 32.39 -30.48 6.02
C ARG A 15 33.20 -30.51 7.32
N GLN A 16 34.26 -31.31 7.38
CA GLN A 16 35.07 -31.38 8.58
C GLN A 16 35.87 -30.11 8.81
N ILE A 17 36.42 -29.49 7.75
CA ILE A 17 37.07 -28.17 7.82
C ILE A 17 36.06 -27.07 8.17
N PHE A 18 34.82 -27.15 7.69
CA PHE A 18 33.76 -26.22 8.09
C PHE A 18 33.44 -26.36 9.58
N ILE A 19 33.37 -27.58 10.12
CA ILE A 19 33.07 -27.85 11.53
C ILE A 19 34.24 -27.48 12.46
N THR A 20 35.50 -27.69 12.04
CA THR A 20 36.67 -27.41 12.89
C THR A 20 37.22 -25.99 12.74
N SER A 21 36.94 -25.30 11.64
CA SER A 21 37.44 -23.94 11.38
C SER A 21 36.39 -22.83 11.55
N PHE A 22 35.10 -23.16 11.65
CA PHE A 22 34.06 -22.21 12.07
C PHE A 22 33.61 -22.52 13.50
N SER A 23 34.07 -21.72 14.45
CA SER A 23 33.22 -21.41 15.61
C SER A 23 31.88 -20.88 15.08
N PRO A 24 30.73 -21.18 15.73
CA PRO A 24 29.41 -20.81 15.23
C PRO A 24 29.42 -19.32 14.85
N PRO A 25 28.89 -18.94 13.66
CA PRO A 25 28.85 -17.55 13.27
C PRO A 25 28.09 -16.77 14.35
N THR A 26 28.81 -15.88 15.01
CA THR A 26 28.25 -14.83 15.85
C THR A 26 27.10 -14.17 15.10
N LYS A 27 25.95 -14.20 15.77
CA LYS A 27 24.69 -13.48 15.56
C LYS A 27 24.78 -12.29 14.59
N GLY A 28 23.81 -12.23 13.68
CA GLY A 28 23.62 -11.15 12.73
C GLY A 28 23.61 -9.75 13.37
N VAL A 29 24.27 -8.84 12.66
CA VAL A 29 24.69 -7.49 13.05
C VAL A 29 23.50 -6.54 13.21
N ILE A 30 22.93 -6.49 14.41
CA ILE A 30 22.95 -5.24 15.18
C ILE A 30 24.23 -5.37 16.01
N ALA A 31 24.96 -4.29 16.26
CA ALA A 31 26.13 -4.35 17.15
C ALA A 31 25.83 -5.27 18.34
N ASP A 32 26.75 -6.20 18.64
CA ASP A 32 26.68 -7.12 19.78
C ASP A 32 26.87 -6.30 21.07
N ARG A 33 25.99 -5.33 21.30
CA ARG A 33 25.73 -4.72 22.59
C ARG A 33 24.76 -5.68 23.26
N ALA A 34 25.31 -6.68 23.96
CA ALA A 34 24.63 -7.08 25.17
C ALA A 34 24.59 -5.81 26.05
N TYR A 35 23.49 -5.06 25.98
CA TYR A 35 23.22 -4.08 27.01
C TYR A 35 23.05 -4.92 28.28
N GLU A 36 24.04 -4.89 29.17
CA GLU A 36 23.69 -4.80 30.58
C GLU A 36 22.85 -3.52 30.66
N SER A 37 21.53 -3.66 30.59
CA SER A 37 20.60 -2.53 30.58
C SER A 37 20.90 -1.70 31.82
N GLN A 38 21.51 -0.52 31.65
CA GLN A 38 21.83 0.38 32.77
C GLN A 38 20.55 0.79 33.53
N HIS A 39 19.38 0.64 32.89
CA HIS A 39 18.05 0.89 33.44
C HIS A 39 17.10 -0.27 33.07
N PRO A 40 16.93 -1.29 33.93
CA PRO A 40 15.89 -2.31 33.74
C PRO A 40 14.49 -1.72 33.95
N PRO A 41 13.42 -2.34 33.41
CA PRO A 41 12.03 -1.91 33.66
C PRO A 41 11.77 -1.76 35.17
N MET A 42 11.22 -0.62 35.56
CA MET A 42 10.92 -0.28 36.97
C MET A 42 9.43 -0.38 37.28
N THR A 43 8.57 -0.44 36.25
CA THR A 43 7.11 -0.54 36.36
C THR A 43 6.56 -1.73 35.56
N ASP A 44 5.40 -2.26 35.99
CA ASP A 44 4.67 -3.32 35.26
C ASP A 44 4.36 -2.91 33.81
N THR A 45 4.10 -1.61 33.57
CA THR A 45 3.81 -1.08 32.24
C THR A 45 5.06 -1.11 31.35
N GLU A 46 6.22 -0.70 31.86
CA GLU A 46 7.49 -0.78 31.12
C GLU A 46 7.87 -2.24 30.80
N GLU A 47 7.68 -3.16 31.74
CA GLU A 47 7.96 -4.58 31.51
C GLU A 47 7.05 -5.15 30.41
N ARG A 48 5.75 -4.83 30.45
CA ARG A 48 4.80 -5.21 29.39
C ARG A 48 5.18 -4.59 28.05
N LEU A 49 5.50 -3.30 28.01
CA LEU A 49 5.90 -2.62 26.77
C LEU A 49 7.19 -3.19 26.21
N GLN A 50 8.18 -3.54 27.05
CA GLN A 50 9.39 -4.20 26.60
C GLN A 50 9.10 -5.59 25.99
N GLN A 51 8.20 -6.37 26.59
CA GLN A 51 7.74 -7.64 26.01
C GLN A 51 7.00 -7.44 24.69
N ILE A 52 6.14 -6.43 24.60
CA ILE A 52 5.42 -6.06 23.38
C ILE A 52 6.41 -5.69 22.26
N TRP A 53 7.42 -4.86 22.55
CA TRP A 53 8.46 -4.50 21.59
C TRP A 53 9.30 -5.70 21.18
N THR A 54 9.66 -6.55 22.14
CA THR A 54 10.39 -7.82 21.90
C THR A 54 9.63 -8.68 20.88
N GLU A 55 8.32 -8.86 21.05
CA GLU A 55 7.47 -9.61 20.12
C GLU A 55 7.33 -8.90 18.76
N ALA A 56 7.10 -7.58 18.75
CA ALA A 56 6.91 -6.80 17.53
C ALA A 56 8.16 -6.80 16.63
N PHE A 57 9.33 -6.56 17.23
CA PHE A 57 10.63 -6.55 16.56
C PHE A 57 11.22 -7.96 16.36
N ARG A 58 10.65 -8.99 17.01
CA ARG A 58 11.19 -10.36 17.07
C ARG A 58 12.65 -10.40 17.53
N MET A 59 12.98 -9.60 18.52
CA MET A 59 14.32 -9.52 19.11
C MET A 59 14.32 -10.12 20.51
N ALA A 60 15.49 -10.42 21.06
CA ALA A 60 15.59 -10.79 22.47
C ALA A 60 15.43 -9.54 23.36
N PRO A 61 14.81 -9.64 24.56
CA PRO A 61 14.62 -8.50 25.46
C PRO A 61 15.92 -7.76 25.79
N SER A 62 17.04 -8.49 25.87
CA SER A 62 18.38 -7.93 26.14
C SER A 62 18.90 -6.98 25.04
N ARG A 63 18.21 -6.86 23.91
CA ARG A 63 18.55 -5.96 22.80
C ARG A 63 17.67 -4.71 22.76
N ILE A 64 16.74 -4.55 23.69
CA ILE A 64 15.78 -3.45 23.73
C ILE A 64 15.88 -2.77 25.10
N GLY A 65 16.56 -1.63 25.15
CA GLY A 65 16.61 -0.72 26.28
C GLY A 65 15.36 0.16 26.37
N LEU A 66 15.10 0.71 27.56
CA LEU A 66 13.92 1.56 27.79
C LEU A 66 13.98 2.90 27.03
N GLU A 67 15.20 3.42 26.83
CA GLU A 67 15.50 4.67 26.13
C GLU A 67 15.84 4.44 24.64
N ASP A 68 15.80 3.19 24.18
CA ASP A 68 16.08 2.91 22.78
C ASP A 68 14.92 3.45 21.92
N HIS A 69 15.28 4.29 20.96
CA HIS A 69 14.32 4.93 20.08
C HIS A 69 13.76 3.91 19.07
N PHE A 70 12.44 3.84 18.94
CA PHE A 70 11.74 2.87 18.08
C PHE A 70 12.29 2.82 16.64
N PHE A 71 12.45 3.96 15.97
CA PHE A 71 13.02 4.04 14.62
C PHE A 71 14.50 3.62 14.54
N GLN A 72 15.29 3.90 15.58
CA GLN A 72 16.70 3.49 15.60
C GLN A 72 16.87 1.98 15.77
N LEU A 73 15.89 1.31 16.38
CA LEU A 73 15.80 -0.15 16.41
C LEU A 73 15.35 -0.76 15.07
N GLY A 74 15.11 0.06 14.05
CA GLY A 74 14.63 -0.35 12.73
C GLY A 74 13.11 -0.43 12.64
N GLY A 75 12.38 0.24 13.55
CA GLY A 75 10.93 0.25 13.56
C GLY A 75 10.37 0.99 12.34
N ASP A 76 9.37 0.39 11.69
CA ASP A 76 8.67 0.94 10.53
C ASP A 76 7.14 0.92 10.77
N SER A 77 6.35 1.27 9.75
CA SER A 77 4.88 1.25 9.83
C SER A 77 4.32 -0.13 10.14
N VAL A 78 4.90 -1.20 9.56
CA VAL A 78 4.48 -2.59 9.78
C VAL A 78 4.75 -2.99 11.23
N THR A 79 5.93 -2.68 11.74
CA THR A 79 6.32 -2.95 13.13
C THR A 79 5.46 -2.14 14.09
N ALA A 80 5.14 -0.88 13.79
CA ALA A 80 4.26 -0.05 14.60
C ALA A 80 2.83 -0.62 14.67
N ILE A 81 2.27 -1.06 13.53
CA ILE A 81 0.95 -1.71 13.47
C ILE A 81 0.96 -3.02 14.26
N ARG A 82 2.03 -3.84 14.12
CA ARG A 82 2.20 -5.06 14.93
C ARG A 82 2.25 -4.75 16.42
N LEU A 83 3.02 -3.73 16.81
CA LEU A 83 3.17 -3.27 18.20
C LEU A 83 1.83 -2.86 18.79
N VAL A 84 1.03 -2.05 18.07
CA VAL A 84 -0.35 -1.70 18.44
C VAL A 84 -1.21 -2.94 18.66
N ALA A 85 -1.16 -3.90 17.74
CA ALA A 85 -1.95 -5.13 17.82
C ALA A 85 -1.57 -6.00 19.03
N ILE A 86 -0.27 -6.14 19.30
CA ILE A 86 0.24 -6.89 20.45
C ILE A 86 -0.13 -6.16 21.76
N ALA A 87 0.05 -4.83 21.81
CA ALA A 87 -0.31 -4.00 22.96
C ALA A 87 -1.79 -4.16 23.33
N ARG A 88 -2.68 -4.18 22.34
CA ARG A 88 -4.11 -4.40 22.57
C ARG A 88 -4.41 -5.76 23.17
N ARG A 89 -3.78 -6.84 22.65
CA ARG A 89 -3.91 -8.19 23.24
C ARG A 89 -3.38 -8.25 24.68
N ALA A 90 -2.41 -7.40 25.01
CA ALA A 90 -1.88 -7.21 26.36
C ALA A 90 -2.71 -6.25 27.23
N GLY A 91 -3.86 -5.76 26.75
CA GLY A 91 -4.76 -4.87 27.49
C GLY A 91 -4.26 -3.43 27.61
N LEU A 92 -3.48 -2.93 26.65
CA LEU A 92 -3.02 -1.54 26.58
C LEU A 92 -3.64 -0.83 25.38
N PHE A 93 -4.16 0.38 25.59
CA PHE A 93 -4.57 1.27 24.49
C PHE A 93 -3.34 2.02 23.99
N LEU A 94 -3.00 1.74 22.74
CA LEU A 94 -1.85 2.33 22.06
C LEU A 94 -2.23 2.55 20.60
N THR A 95 -1.92 3.72 20.06
CA THR A 95 -2.06 4.03 18.64
C THR A 95 -0.68 4.20 18.02
N VAL A 96 -0.59 4.09 16.69
CA VAL A 96 0.66 4.40 15.98
C VAL A 96 1.08 5.84 16.27
N HIS A 97 0.13 6.77 16.37
CA HIS A 97 0.42 8.17 16.66
C HIS A 97 1.11 8.37 18.02
N MET A 98 0.64 7.71 19.09
CA MET A 98 1.28 7.78 20.41
C MET A 98 2.73 7.28 20.39
N LEU A 99 3.02 6.24 19.59
CA LEU A 99 4.38 5.72 19.44
C LEU A 99 5.32 6.72 18.77
N PHE A 100 4.80 7.62 17.91
CA PHE A 100 5.60 8.71 17.34
C PHE A 100 5.84 9.85 18.31
N GLU A 101 4.82 10.22 19.10
CA GLU A 101 4.95 11.27 20.12
C GLU A 101 5.84 10.82 21.29
N HIS A 102 5.87 9.51 21.55
CA HIS A 102 6.61 8.87 22.64
C HIS A 102 7.42 7.67 22.11
N PRO A 103 8.53 7.92 21.38
CA PRO A 103 9.24 6.90 20.63
C PRO A 103 10.16 5.99 21.45
N THR A 104 10.16 6.11 22.78
CA THR A 104 10.89 5.23 23.70
C THR A 104 9.92 4.49 24.62
N ILE A 105 10.32 3.34 25.18
CA ILE A 105 9.47 2.61 26.13
C ILE A 105 9.20 3.47 27.37
N ALA A 106 10.21 4.22 27.85
CA ALA A 106 10.08 5.08 29.03
C ALA A 106 9.01 6.18 28.84
N GLU A 107 9.06 6.90 27.71
CA GLU A 107 8.06 7.93 27.40
C GLU A 107 6.68 7.32 27.15
N LEU A 108 6.64 6.20 26.43
CA LEU A 108 5.39 5.53 26.06
C LEU A 108 4.68 4.96 27.29
N ALA A 109 5.44 4.42 28.26
CA ALA A 109 4.89 3.91 29.52
C ALA A 109 4.15 4.98 30.32
N ALA A 110 4.58 6.25 30.21
CA ALA A 110 3.91 7.39 30.85
C ALA A 110 2.63 7.83 30.12
N ALA A 111 2.50 7.52 28.83
CA ALA A 111 1.39 7.95 27.98
C ALA A 111 0.30 6.89 27.78
N VAL A 112 0.64 5.60 27.83
CA VAL A 112 -0.31 4.51 27.60
C VAL A 112 -1.31 4.35 28.75
N GLN A 113 -2.53 3.98 28.39
CA GLN A 113 -3.60 3.69 29.34
C GLN A 113 -4.04 2.23 29.22
N PRO A 114 -4.61 1.63 30.28
CA PRO A 114 -5.25 0.32 30.16
C PRO A 114 -6.33 0.37 29.07
N SER A 115 -6.29 -0.60 28.15
CA SER A 115 -7.38 -0.80 27.20
C SER A 115 -8.58 -1.34 27.99
N VAL A 116 -9.70 -0.63 27.92
CA VAL A 116 -10.98 -1.14 28.42
C VAL A 116 -11.52 -2.15 27.39
N SER A 117 -10.88 -3.31 27.31
CA SER A 117 -11.25 -4.37 26.34
C SER A 117 -12.51 -5.15 26.75
N ALA A 118 -13.17 -4.76 27.84
CA ALA A 118 -14.46 -5.31 28.23
C ALA A 118 -15.54 -4.29 27.85
N VAL A 119 -16.42 -4.65 26.91
CA VAL A 119 -17.60 -3.91 26.41
C VAL A 119 -17.34 -2.98 25.21
N GLN A 120 -17.15 -3.54 24.01
CA GLN A 120 -17.42 -2.84 22.73
C GLN A 120 -18.14 -3.69 21.69
N LYS A 121 -18.94 -4.68 22.13
CA LYS A 121 -19.99 -5.25 21.28
C LYS A 121 -21.17 -4.28 21.08
N GLU A 122 -21.21 -3.18 21.84
CA GLU A 122 -22.32 -2.22 21.93
C GLU A 122 -22.24 -1.03 20.95
N TRP A 123 -21.16 -0.85 20.18
CA TRP A 123 -21.00 0.30 19.27
C TRP A 123 -20.81 -0.10 17.81
N MET A 124 -21.55 -1.10 17.33
CA MET A 124 -21.71 -1.25 15.88
C MET A 124 -22.90 -0.40 15.44
N PRO A 125 -22.73 0.57 14.53
CA PRO A 125 -23.85 1.35 14.03
C PRO A 125 -24.93 0.43 13.45
N GLU A 126 -26.17 0.59 13.90
CA GLU A 126 -27.31 -0.14 13.35
C GLU A 126 -27.49 0.17 11.86
N PRO A 127 -28.11 -0.72 11.06
CA PRO A 127 -28.31 -0.47 9.65
C PRO A 127 -28.94 0.89 9.36
N TYR A 128 -28.46 1.56 8.31
CA TYR A 128 -28.93 2.86 7.82
C TYR A 128 -28.69 4.06 8.77
N THR A 129 -28.04 3.87 9.92
CA THR A 129 -27.80 4.99 10.88
C THR A 129 -26.68 5.94 10.48
N LEU A 130 -25.81 5.54 9.55
CA LEU A 130 -24.70 6.36 9.06
C LEU A 130 -25.03 7.18 7.80
N LEU A 131 -26.29 7.15 7.36
CA LEU A 131 -26.73 7.93 6.20
C LEU A 131 -26.66 9.43 6.48
N GLN A 132 -26.33 10.20 5.46
CA GLN A 132 -26.20 11.65 5.56
C GLN A 132 -27.58 12.33 5.57
N GLU A 133 -27.66 13.57 6.07
CA GLU A 133 -28.92 14.32 6.16
C GLU A 133 -29.57 14.60 4.79
N GLU A 134 -28.76 14.60 3.72
CA GLU A 134 -29.20 14.79 2.34
C GLU A 134 -30.05 13.60 1.82
N VAL A 135 -30.02 12.45 2.50
CA VAL A 135 -30.88 11.31 2.20
C VAL A 135 -32.27 11.55 2.75
N SER A 136 -33.20 11.95 1.88
CA SER A 136 -34.58 12.28 2.25
C SER A 136 -35.44 11.08 2.67
N SER A 137 -35.12 9.87 2.18
CA SER A 137 -35.93 8.66 2.37
C SER A 137 -35.09 7.39 2.24
N ILE A 138 -35.05 6.59 3.32
CA ILE A 138 -34.36 5.28 3.33
C ILE A 138 -34.99 4.33 2.30
N MET A 139 -36.32 4.33 2.19
CA MET A 139 -37.05 3.44 1.29
C MET A 139 -36.74 3.73 -0.18
N ASP A 140 -36.63 5.02 -0.53
CA ASP A 140 -36.28 5.42 -1.90
C ASP A 140 -34.83 5.02 -2.22
N LEU A 141 -33.91 5.24 -1.27
CA LEU A 141 -32.51 4.81 -1.41
C LEU A 141 -32.38 3.29 -1.53
N GLN A 142 -33.13 2.52 -0.74
CA GLN A 142 -33.17 1.05 -0.85
C GLN A 142 -33.71 0.61 -2.21
N THR A 143 -34.75 1.28 -2.72
CA THR A 143 -35.33 0.98 -4.03
C THR A 143 -34.36 1.30 -5.16
N GLU A 144 -33.68 2.44 -5.09
CA GLU A 144 -32.62 2.82 -6.03
C GLU A 144 -31.46 1.82 -5.97
N ALA A 145 -31.02 1.43 -4.76
CA ALA A 145 -29.96 0.45 -4.56
C ALA A 145 -30.32 -0.92 -5.15
N ALA A 146 -31.51 -1.44 -4.85
CA ALA A 146 -32.00 -2.70 -5.40
C ALA A 146 -32.06 -2.67 -6.93
N THR A 147 -32.49 -1.55 -7.51
CA THR A 147 -32.55 -1.35 -8.96
C THR A 147 -31.15 -1.35 -9.58
N GLN A 148 -30.23 -0.51 -9.09
CA GLN A 148 -28.85 -0.46 -9.62
C GLN A 148 -28.12 -1.79 -9.43
N CYS A 149 -28.31 -2.46 -8.30
CA CYS A 149 -27.71 -3.75 -8.03
C CYS A 149 -28.38 -4.93 -8.75
N SER A 150 -29.53 -4.73 -9.40
CA SER A 150 -30.32 -5.81 -9.99
C SER A 150 -30.61 -6.93 -8.99
N VAL A 151 -31.01 -6.57 -7.77
CA VAL A 151 -31.42 -7.48 -6.69
C VAL A 151 -32.79 -7.09 -6.15
N THR A 152 -33.41 -7.95 -5.37
CA THR A 152 -34.65 -7.64 -4.66
C THR A 152 -34.36 -6.88 -3.37
N LEU A 153 -35.35 -6.12 -2.87
CA LEU A 153 -35.21 -5.30 -1.67
C LEU A 153 -34.82 -6.10 -0.41
N ASP A 154 -35.31 -7.33 -0.27
CA ASP A 154 -35.02 -8.22 0.86
C ASP A 154 -33.54 -8.69 0.93
N VAL A 155 -32.79 -8.52 -0.17
CA VAL A 155 -31.36 -8.83 -0.23
C VAL A 155 -30.50 -7.67 0.30
N ILE A 156 -31.05 -6.46 0.39
CA ILE A 156 -30.33 -5.28 0.91
C ILE A 156 -30.27 -5.37 2.43
N GLN A 157 -29.07 -5.59 2.97
CA GLN A 157 -28.84 -5.68 4.41
C GLN A 157 -28.64 -4.30 5.04
N ASP A 158 -27.87 -3.44 4.37
CA ASP A 158 -27.46 -2.14 4.89
C ASP A 158 -27.00 -1.23 3.74
N ILE A 159 -27.09 0.08 3.96
CA ILE A 159 -26.55 1.10 3.06
C ILE A 159 -25.89 2.19 3.90
N TYR A 160 -24.65 2.53 3.57
CA TYR A 160 -23.90 3.61 4.21
C TYR A 160 -23.03 4.35 3.18
N PRO A 161 -22.65 5.61 3.43
CA PRO A 161 -21.80 6.36 2.51
C PRO A 161 -20.50 5.61 2.21
N LEU A 162 -20.09 5.57 0.94
CA LEU A 162 -18.78 5.05 0.59
C LEU A 162 -17.73 5.95 1.27
N PRO A 163 -16.73 5.39 2.00
CA PRO A 163 -15.63 6.21 2.50
C PRO A 163 -15.03 7.02 1.37
N GLN A 164 -14.89 8.33 1.56
CA GLN A 164 -14.54 9.25 0.46
C GLN A 164 -13.18 8.93 -0.16
N GLN A 165 -12.23 8.46 0.64
CA GLN A 165 -10.97 7.91 0.19
C GLN A 165 -11.09 6.78 -0.84
N ASN A 166 -12.22 6.06 -0.85
CA ASN A 166 -12.47 4.93 -1.73
C ASN A 166 -13.17 5.32 -3.04
N GLU A 167 -13.63 6.56 -3.21
CA GLU A 167 -14.35 7.02 -4.42
C GLU A 167 -13.49 6.90 -5.68
N THR A 168 -12.19 7.21 -5.58
CA THR A 168 -11.25 7.12 -6.71
C THR A 168 -11.21 5.70 -7.31
N TYR A 169 -11.32 4.66 -6.48
CA TYR A 169 -11.31 3.28 -6.97
C TYR A 169 -12.49 3.01 -7.91
N MET A 170 -13.66 3.58 -7.65
CA MET A 170 -14.84 3.42 -8.53
C MET A 170 -14.71 4.14 -9.87
N THR A 171 -13.77 5.07 -9.99
CA THR A 171 -13.46 5.73 -11.26
C THR A 171 -12.47 4.95 -12.12
N ALA A 172 -11.90 3.86 -11.59
CA ALA A 172 -10.91 3.01 -12.23
C ALA A 172 -11.38 1.53 -12.23
N PRO A 173 -12.40 1.18 -13.05
CA PRO A 173 -13.07 -0.14 -13.04
C PRO A 173 -12.13 -1.33 -13.30
N GLU A 174 -10.97 -1.07 -13.87
CA GLU A 174 -9.92 -2.02 -14.19
C GLU A 174 -8.99 -2.35 -13.00
N LEU A 175 -9.15 -1.70 -11.84
CA LEU A 175 -8.48 -2.03 -10.57
C LEU A 175 -9.00 -3.35 -9.98
N ARG A 176 -8.97 -4.41 -10.78
CA ARG A 176 -9.35 -5.78 -10.44
C ARG A 176 -8.14 -6.70 -10.56
N ALA A 177 -8.16 -7.78 -9.80
CA ALA A 177 -7.22 -8.88 -9.97
C ALA A 177 -7.93 -10.22 -9.86
N ALA A 178 -7.32 -11.25 -10.45
CA ALA A 178 -7.61 -12.64 -10.11
C ALA A 178 -6.57 -13.11 -9.08
N ILE A 179 -7.03 -13.43 -7.88
CA ILE A 179 -6.22 -14.07 -6.85
C ILE A 179 -6.45 -15.57 -6.96
N THR A 180 -5.40 -16.31 -7.33
CA THR A 180 -5.41 -17.76 -7.48
C THR A 180 -4.88 -18.41 -6.21
N PHE A 181 -5.66 -19.29 -5.61
CA PHE A 181 -5.29 -20.13 -4.48
C PHE A 181 -5.06 -21.55 -5.02
N PRO A 182 -3.80 -21.98 -5.22
CA PRO A 182 -3.52 -23.34 -5.68
C PRO A 182 -4.00 -24.36 -4.65
N LEU A 183 -4.59 -25.46 -5.10
CA LEU A 183 -5.10 -26.52 -4.22
C LEU A 183 -4.33 -27.82 -4.50
N PRO A 184 -3.51 -28.31 -3.54
CA PRO A 184 -2.79 -29.56 -3.71
C PRO A 184 -3.73 -30.75 -3.96
N PRO A 185 -3.27 -31.79 -4.69
CA PRO A 185 -4.03 -33.03 -4.81
C PRO A 185 -4.42 -33.59 -3.44
N GLY A 186 -5.63 -34.14 -3.33
CA GLY A 186 -6.17 -34.62 -2.05
C GLY A 186 -6.75 -33.55 -1.11
N THR A 187 -6.77 -32.27 -1.51
CA THR A 187 -7.51 -31.23 -0.78
C THR A 187 -8.99 -31.59 -0.69
N ASP A 188 -9.56 -31.60 0.52
CA ASP A 188 -11.01 -31.67 0.73
C ASP A 188 -11.67 -30.38 0.19
N LEU A 189 -12.19 -30.46 -1.03
CA LEU A 189 -12.78 -29.32 -1.73
C LEU A 189 -14.09 -28.86 -1.08
N GLU A 190 -14.86 -29.77 -0.49
CA GLU A 190 -16.14 -29.39 0.14
C GLU A 190 -15.88 -28.55 1.38
N ARG A 191 -14.96 -29.01 2.24
CA ARG A 191 -14.51 -28.25 3.41
C ARG A 191 -13.89 -26.92 3.02
N TYR A 192 -13.07 -26.91 1.97
CA TYR A 192 -12.43 -25.67 1.49
C TYR A 192 -13.45 -24.63 1.02
N LEU A 193 -14.45 -25.05 0.23
CA LEU A 193 -15.52 -24.17 -0.23
C LEU A 193 -16.43 -23.71 0.93
N ASP A 194 -16.66 -24.54 1.94
CA ASP A 194 -17.36 -24.13 3.16
C ASP A 194 -16.61 -23.03 3.91
N CYS A 195 -15.29 -23.16 4.06
CA CYS A 195 -14.45 -22.13 4.69
C CYS A 195 -14.59 -20.77 3.97
N TRP A 196 -14.55 -20.77 2.63
CA TRP A 196 -14.79 -19.55 1.84
C TRP A 196 -16.18 -18.97 2.06
N LYS A 197 -17.23 -19.80 2.03
CA LYS A 197 -18.61 -19.32 2.27
C LYS A 197 -18.74 -18.67 3.65
N ARG A 198 -18.12 -19.26 4.68
CA ARG A 198 -18.10 -18.70 6.04
C ARG A 198 -17.36 -17.36 6.07
N ILE A 199 -16.18 -17.25 5.45
CA ILE A 199 -15.43 -15.98 5.34
C ILE A 199 -16.28 -14.92 4.64
N ILE A 200 -16.86 -15.21 3.48
CA ILE A 200 -17.66 -14.24 2.71
C ILE A 200 -18.89 -13.79 3.51
N THR A 201 -19.57 -14.71 4.19
CA THR A 201 -20.76 -14.40 4.98
C THR A 201 -20.41 -13.51 6.19
N SER A 202 -19.30 -13.79 6.86
CA SER A 202 -18.85 -13.06 8.06
C SER A 202 -18.29 -11.67 7.81
N HIS A 203 -17.96 -11.28 6.56
CA HIS A 203 -17.39 -9.96 6.27
C HIS A 203 -18.23 -9.19 5.25
N ASP A 204 -18.93 -8.13 5.70
CA ASP A 204 -19.80 -7.28 4.88
C ASP A 204 -19.11 -6.78 3.61
N ILE A 205 -17.84 -6.40 3.70
CA ILE A 205 -17.05 -5.85 2.59
C ILE A 205 -16.97 -6.80 1.37
N LEU A 206 -16.92 -8.12 1.60
CA LEU A 206 -16.85 -9.13 0.52
C LEU A 206 -18.20 -9.35 -0.18
N ARG A 207 -19.27 -8.80 0.40
CA ARG A 207 -20.65 -8.81 -0.11
C ARG A 207 -21.15 -7.42 -0.48
N THR A 208 -20.26 -6.43 -0.42
CA THR A 208 -20.58 -5.03 -0.68
C THR A 208 -20.54 -4.74 -2.17
N ARG A 209 -21.45 -3.88 -2.60
CA ARG A 209 -21.50 -3.25 -3.92
C ARG A 209 -21.47 -1.74 -3.73
N VAL A 210 -21.20 -0.99 -4.79
CA VAL A 210 -21.25 0.48 -4.73
C VAL A 210 -22.27 1.00 -5.72
N ILE A 211 -23.13 1.92 -5.28
CA ILE A 211 -24.09 2.62 -6.14
C ILE A 211 -23.74 4.10 -6.20
N LYS A 212 -24.23 4.79 -7.24
CA LYS A 212 -24.13 6.24 -7.38
C LYS A 212 -25.52 6.84 -7.42
N THR A 213 -25.81 7.77 -6.53
CA THR A 213 -27.08 8.48 -6.41
C THR A 213 -26.89 9.96 -6.77
N ALA A 214 -27.97 10.74 -6.73
CA ALA A 214 -27.91 12.19 -6.90
C ALA A 214 -27.13 12.89 -5.76
N VAL A 215 -27.04 12.28 -4.59
CA VAL A 215 -26.44 12.88 -3.38
C VAL A 215 -25.08 12.29 -3.01
N GLY A 216 -24.59 11.28 -3.74
CA GLY A 216 -23.27 10.70 -3.50
C GLY A 216 -23.15 9.22 -3.86
N MET A 217 -22.01 8.63 -3.52
CA MET A 217 -21.73 7.21 -3.67
C MET A 217 -21.98 6.46 -2.35
N TYR A 218 -22.61 5.30 -2.43
CA TYR A 218 -22.99 4.51 -1.26
C TYR A 218 -22.53 3.06 -1.39
N SER A 219 -22.01 2.52 -0.29
CA SER A 219 -21.81 1.08 -0.13
C SER A 219 -23.13 0.41 0.21
N VAL A 220 -23.43 -0.66 -0.50
CA VAL A 220 -24.64 -1.48 -0.36
C VAL A 220 -24.22 -2.88 0.06
N VAL A 221 -24.53 -3.26 1.30
CA VAL A 221 -24.24 -4.59 1.82
C VAL A 221 -25.39 -5.51 1.45
N THR A 222 -25.07 -6.68 0.90
CA THR A 222 -26.08 -7.66 0.46
C THR A 222 -26.03 -8.93 1.31
N THR A 223 -27.18 -9.56 1.54
CA THR A 223 -27.30 -10.91 2.14
C THR A 223 -27.13 -12.03 1.12
N ALA A 224 -26.80 -11.69 -0.14
CA ALA A 224 -26.71 -12.64 -1.24
C ALA A 224 -25.63 -13.70 -0.97
N THR A 225 -26.00 -14.97 -1.13
CA THR A 225 -25.08 -16.09 -1.01
C THR A 225 -24.04 -16.05 -2.14
N PRO A 226 -22.74 -16.27 -1.86
CA PRO A 226 -21.73 -16.28 -2.91
C PRO A 226 -21.99 -17.39 -3.93
N ASN A 227 -22.07 -17.02 -5.20
CA ASN A 227 -22.15 -17.97 -6.31
C ASN A 227 -20.72 -18.39 -6.72
N ILE A 228 -20.31 -19.58 -6.31
CA ILE A 228 -19.01 -20.16 -6.70
C ILE A 228 -19.19 -20.95 -7.99
N ARG A 229 -18.66 -20.42 -9.09
CA ARG A 229 -18.68 -21.08 -10.40
C ARG A 229 -17.68 -22.22 -10.45
N THR A 230 -17.84 -23.11 -11.44
CA THR A 230 -16.81 -24.12 -11.78
C THR A 230 -16.38 -23.92 -13.23
N ALA A 231 -15.08 -24.01 -13.50
CA ALA A 231 -14.51 -24.01 -14.84
C ALA A 231 -13.38 -25.05 -14.93
N THR A 232 -12.92 -25.37 -16.15
CA THR A 232 -11.91 -26.42 -16.38
C THR A 232 -10.54 -25.89 -16.78
N ASP A 233 -10.44 -24.61 -17.11
CA ASP A 233 -9.22 -24.00 -17.63
C ASP A 233 -9.03 -22.61 -17.01
N LEU A 234 -7.88 -22.42 -16.35
CA LEU A 234 -7.55 -21.19 -15.61
C LEU A 234 -7.31 -20.02 -16.57
N ASP A 235 -6.54 -20.24 -17.64
CA ASP A 235 -6.12 -19.17 -18.55
C ASP A 235 -7.33 -18.62 -19.33
N ALA A 236 -8.19 -19.50 -19.84
CA ALA A 236 -9.43 -19.14 -20.51
C ALA A 236 -10.38 -18.41 -19.55
N PHE A 237 -10.49 -18.88 -18.29
CA PHE A 237 -11.28 -18.20 -17.28
C PHE A 237 -10.78 -16.77 -17.02
N ILE A 238 -9.47 -16.59 -16.81
CA ILE A 238 -8.86 -15.28 -16.56
C ILE A 238 -9.06 -14.34 -17.76
N VAL A 239 -8.90 -14.83 -19.00
CA VAL A 239 -9.13 -14.05 -20.22
C VAL A 239 -10.58 -13.56 -20.31
N GLU A 240 -11.55 -14.39 -19.91
CA GLU A 240 -12.95 -14.00 -19.90
C GLU A 240 -13.28 -13.03 -18.77
N GLU A 241 -12.78 -13.27 -17.55
CA GLU A 241 -12.99 -12.39 -16.40
C GLU A 241 -12.47 -10.97 -16.61
N LYS A 242 -11.37 -10.82 -17.37
CA LYS A 242 -10.80 -9.52 -17.75
C LYS A 242 -11.74 -8.68 -18.61
N LYS A 243 -12.67 -9.31 -19.34
CA LYS A 243 -13.65 -8.60 -20.19
C LYS A 243 -14.84 -8.08 -19.39
N ALA A 244 -15.07 -8.59 -18.19
CA ALA A 244 -16.19 -8.18 -17.37
C ALA A 244 -16.01 -6.72 -16.93
N ILE A 245 -16.97 -5.87 -17.27
CA ILE A 245 -17.02 -4.49 -16.80
C ILE A 245 -17.59 -4.49 -15.39
N VAL A 246 -16.87 -3.88 -14.46
CA VAL A 246 -17.35 -3.64 -13.09
C VAL A 246 -17.61 -2.16 -12.94
N GLY A 247 -18.87 -1.78 -12.77
CA GLY A 247 -19.29 -0.42 -12.48
C GLY A 247 -20.23 -0.36 -11.29
N PHE A 248 -20.95 0.75 -11.17
CA PHE A 248 -21.95 0.91 -10.11
C PHE A 248 -23.02 -0.19 -10.17
N GLY A 249 -23.39 -0.71 -9.01
CA GLY A 249 -24.36 -1.78 -8.82
C GLY A 249 -23.82 -3.20 -9.06
N ASN A 250 -22.69 -3.38 -9.74
CA ASN A 250 -22.13 -4.70 -9.99
C ASN A 250 -21.52 -5.32 -8.73
N ALA A 251 -21.40 -6.65 -8.73
CA ALA A 251 -20.66 -7.36 -7.70
C ALA A 251 -19.15 -7.05 -7.82
N LEU A 252 -18.52 -6.74 -6.69
CA LEU A 252 -17.08 -6.44 -6.63
C LEU A 252 -16.21 -7.68 -6.43
N SER A 253 -16.84 -8.84 -6.19
CA SER A 253 -16.21 -10.15 -6.08
C SER A 253 -16.87 -11.16 -7.01
N ALA A 254 -16.07 -12.06 -7.57
CA ALA A 254 -16.51 -13.28 -8.23
C ALA A 254 -15.62 -14.45 -7.80
N TYR A 255 -16.21 -15.64 -7.74
CA TYR A 255 -15.53 -16.83 -7.22
C TYR A 255 -15.63 -17.98 -8.21
N CYS A 256 -14.54 -18.71 -8.42
CA CYS A 256 -14.51 -19.86 -9.31
C CYS A 256 -13.59 -20.97 -8.78
N LEU A 257 -14.05 -22.21 -8.85
CA LEU A 257 -13.22 -23.39 -8.67
C LEU A 257 -12.80 -23.91 -10.05
N ILE A 258 -11.50 -23.91 -10.32
CA ILE A 258 -10.92 -24.52 -11.52
C ILE A 258 -10.64 -25.99 -11.23
N LYS A 259 -11.15 -26.88 -12.09
CA LYS A 259 -10.88 -28.32 -12.09
C LYS A 259 -10.45 -28.75 -13.48
N ASP A 260 -9.15 -28.81 -13.74
CA ASP A 260 -8.66 -29.38 -14.99
C ASP A 260 -8.93 -30.90 -14.98
N PRO A 261 -9.76 -31.43 -15.90
CA PRO A 261 -10.08 -32.85 -15.92
C PRO A 261 -8.88 -33.74 -16.29
N ASN A 262 -7.80 -33.16 -16.82
CA ASN A 262 -6.61 -33.88 -17.27
C ASN A 262 -5.44 -33.80 -16.29
N ASP A 263 -5.49 -32.89 -15.30
CA ASP A 263 -4.38 -32.65 -14.37
C ASP A 263 -4.89 -32.14 -13.01
N GLU A 264 -4.95 -33.04 -12.03
CA GLU A 264 -5.40 -32.69 -10.67
C GLU A 264 -4.52 -31.62 -10.02
N HIS A 265 -3.24 -31.50 -10.40
CA HIS A 265 -2.32 -30.49 -9.87
C HIS A 265 -2.65 -29.06 -10.30
N LYS A 266 -3.54 -28.88 -11.28
CA LYS A 266 -4.04 -27.57 -11.72
C LYS A 266 -5.34 -27.16 -11.05
N THR A 267 -5.81 -27.92 -10.07
CA THR A 267 -6.96 -27.54 -9.27
C THR A 267 -6.63 -26.28 -8.47
N CYS A 268 -7.45 -25.24 -8.60
CA CYS A 268 -7.27 -24.00 -7.85
C CYS A 268 -8.59 -23.29 -7.62
N PHE A 269 -8.65 -22.48 -6.56
CA PHE A 269 -9.75 -21.56 -6.33
C PHE A 269 -9.32 -20.16 -6.76
N VAL A 270 -10.16 -19.48 -7.52
CA VAL A 270 -9.90 -18.13 -8.02
C VAL A 270 -10.93 -17.17 -7.43
N TRP A 271 -10.42 -16.16 -6.74
CA TRP A 271 -11.19 -15.01 -6.29
C TRP A 271 -10.84 -13.82 -7.18
N THR A 272 -11.80 -13.39 -8.01
CA THR A 272 -11.67 -12.16 -8.78
C THR A 272 -12.27 -11.02 -7.98
N ALA A 273 -11.49 -9.98 -7.68
CA ALA A 273 -11.92 -8.90 -6.79
C ALA A 273 -11.52 -7.52 -7.30
N HIS A 274 -12.35 -6.51 -7.05
CA HIS A 274 -11.98 -5.11 -7.20
C HIS A 274 -11.18 -4.64 -5.97
N HIS A 275 -10.10 -3.87 -6.15
CA HIS A 275 -9.23 -3.41 -5.07
C HIS A 275 -9.91 -2.50 -4.04
N ILE A 276 -11.18 -2.13 -4.21
CA ILE A 276 -11.90 -1.32 -3.22
C ILE A 276 -12.32 -2.15 -2.00
N ILE A 277 -12.44 -3.48 -2.17
CA ILE A 277 -12.83 -4.42 -1.12
C ILE A 277 -11.65 -5.20 -0.54
N TYR A 278 -10.43 -4.99 -1.05
CA TYR A 278 -9.23 -5.64 -0.54
C TYR A 278 -7.94 -4.91 -0.95
N ASP A 279 -6.93 -5.02 -0.11
CA ASP A 279 -5.53 -4.70 -0.38
C ASP A 279 -4.60 -5.86 0.04
N GLY A 280 -3.30 -5.74 -0.21
CA GLY A 280 -2.32 -6.79 0.09
C GLY A 280 -2.30 -7.23 1.56
N TRP A 281 -2.55 -6.31 2.50
CA TRP A 281 -2.64 -6.66 3.92
C TRP A 281 -3.89 -7.49 4.21
N SER A 282 -5.05 -7.07 3.71
CA SER A 282 -6.30 -7.82 3.89
C SER A 282 -6.28 -9.18 3.19
N LEU A 283 -5.54 -9.33 2.07
CA LEU A 283 -5.34 -10.63 1.43
C LEU A 283 -4.57 -11.58 2.35
N GLY A 284 -3.55 -11.09 3.05
CA GLY A 284 -2.85 -11.84 4.10
C GLY A 284 -3.78 -12.31 5.22
N LEU A 285 -4.66 -11.42 5.70
CA LEU A 285 -5.67 -11.75 6.72
C LEU A 285 -6.66 -12.84 6.24
N ILE A 286 -7.17 -12.70 5.01
CA ILE A 286 -8.09 -13.67 4.39
C ILE A 286 -7.40 -15.04 4.27
N ASN A 287 -6.16 -15.08 3.77
CA ASN A 287 -5.39 -16.31 3.63
C ASN A 287 -5.14 -16.98 5.00
N ALA A 288 -4.77 -16.21 6.03
CA ALA A 288 -4.56 -16.73 7.38
C ALA A 288 -5.86 -17.30 7.99
N LYS A 289 -7.00 -16.61 7.82
CA LYS A 289 -8.32 -17.10 8.26
C LYS A 289 -8.71 -18.39 7.53
N LEU A 290 -8.48 -18.44 6.22
CA LEU A 290 -8.80 -19.59 5.40
C LEU A 290 -8.03 -20.83 5.83
N ARG A 291 -6.71 -20.71 6.01
CA ARG A 291 -5.86 -21.80 6.54
C ARG A 291 -6.35 -22.30 7.89
N ARG A 292 -6.66 -21.38 8.79
CA ARG A 292 -7.10 -21.73 10.13
C ARG A 292 -8.48 -22.38 10.16
N ALA A 293 -9.43 -21.86 9.39
CA ALA A 293 -10.76 -22.47 9.23
C ALA A 293 -10.68 -23.87 8.57
N TYR A 294 -9.77 -24.03 7.61
CA TYR A 294 -9.55 -25.28 6.91
C TYR A 294 -8.85 -26.34 7.77
N THR A 295 -8.01 -25.95 8.72
CA THR A 295 -7.31 -26.90 9.61
C THR A 295 -8.14 -27.22 10.86
N ASP A 296 -8.74 -26.20 11.49
CA ASP A 296 -9.56 -26.32 12.70
C ASP A 296 -11.05 -26.04 12.37
N SER A 297 -11.87 -27.09 12.34
CA SER A 297 -13.31 -26.95 12.08
C SER A 297 -14.06 -26.19 13.17
N ASN A 298 -13.51 -26.10 14.39
CA ASN A 298 -14.07 -25.32 15.50
C ASN A 298 -13.63 -23.86 15.48
N PHE A 299 -12.69 -23.48 14.59
CA PHE A 299 -12.25 -22.11 14.48
C PHE A 299 -13.45 -21.21 14.13
N THR A 300 -13.73 -20.26 15.01
CA THR A 300 -14.76 -19.25 14.77
C THR A 300 -14.13 -18.06 14.07
N ILE A 301 -14.66 -17.71 12.91
CA ILE A 301 -14.26 -16.50 12.19
C ILE A 301 -14.81 -15.32 13.00
N ALA A 302 -13.93 -14.63 13.72
CA ALA A 302 -14.29 -13.47 14.50
C ALA A 302 -14.84 -12.34 13.61
N GLU A 303 -15.83 -11.61 14.11
CA GLU A 303 -16.27 -10.35 13.53
C GLU A 303 -15.13 -9.33 13.68
N GLU A 304 -14.65 -8.83 12.54
CA GLU A 304 -13.61 -7.82 12.43
C GLU A 304 -14.22 -6.42 12.40
N PRO A 305 -13.41 -5.33 12.49
CA PRO A 305 -13.94 -3.99 12.36
C PRO A 305 -14.81 -3.89 11.12
N ASN A 306 -16.08 -3.57 11.33
CA ASN A 306 -17.01 -3.42 10.25
C ASN A 306 -16.62 -2.15 9.45
N PRO A 307 -16.72 -2.12 8.11
CA PRO A 307 -16.55 -0.88 7.35
C PRO A 307 -17.31 0.33 7.89
N LYS A 308 -18.43 0.10 8.59
CA LYS A 308 -19.20 1.13 9.31
C LYS A 308 -18.43 1.85 10.41
N GLN A 309 -17.52 1.19 11.12
CA GLN A 309 -16.69 1.85 12.15
C GLN A 309 -15.74 2.87 11.54
N LEU A 310 -15.21 2.57 10.34
CA LEU A 310 -14.40 3.52 9.58
C LEU A 310 -15.22 4.71 9.09
N VAL A 311 -16.40 4.45 8.52
CA VAL A 311 -17.30 5.52 8.07
C VAL A 311 -17.69 6.42 9.25
N GLN A 312 -18.06 5.83 10.38
CA GLN A 312 -18.37 6.58 11.60
C GLN A 312 -17.18 7.38 12.10
N HIS A 313 -15.98 6.80 12.12
CA HIS A 313 -14.76 7.51 12.48
C HIS A 313 -14.52 8.72 11.57
N PHE A 314 -14.64 8.57 10.26
CA PHE A 314 -14.45 9.69 9.33
C PHE A 314 -15.51 10.79 9.48
N GLN A 315 -16.74 10.44 9.87
CA GLN A 315 -17.80 11.42 10.15
C GLN A 315 -17.54 12.26 11.41
N THR A 316 -16.68 11.83 12.34
CA THR A 316 -16.35 12.60 13.55
C THR A 316 -15.17 13.55 13.37
N LEU A 317 -14.45 13.47 12.25
CA LEU A 317 -13.27 14.29 12.00
C LEU A 317 -13.63 15.72 11.59
N ASP A 318 -12.80 16.68 12.03
CA ASP A 318 -12.91 18.08 11.62
C ASP A 318 -12.46 18.26 10.16
N ARG A 319 -13.44 18.32 9.25
CA ARG A 319 -13.19 18.53 7.82
C ARG A 319 -12.50 19.87 7.53
N THR A 320 -12.76 20.91 8.31
CA THR A 320 -12.11 22.21 8.12
C THR A 320 -10.62 22.09 8.41
N ALA A 321 -10.24 21.45 9.52
CA ALA A 321 -8.85 21.18 9.85
C ALA A 321 -8.14 20.34 8.77
N ILE A 322 -8.82 19.32 8.22
CA ILE A 322 -8.27 18.49 7.13
C ILE A 322 -8.02 19.32 5.88
N TYR A 323 -8.99 20.14 5.45
CA TYR A 323 -8.81 20.98 4.26
C TYR A 323 -7.73 22.04 4.45
N ASP A 324 -7.67 22.65 5.62
CA ASP A 324 -6.68 23.69 5.91
C ASP A 324 -5.26 23.11 5.95
N TYR A 325 -5.09 21.90 6.51
CA TYR A 325 -3.84 21.16 6.45
C TYR A 325 -3.39 20.94 5.00
N TRP A 326 -4.22 20.31 4.17
CA TRP A 326 -3.83 20.01 2.79
C TRP A 326 -3.63 21.28 1.95
N ARG A 327 -4.43 22.33 2.13
CA ARG A 327 -4.19 23.63 1.46
C ARG A 327 -2.85 24.22 1.85
N SER A 328 -2.52 24.24 3.14
CA SER A 328 -1.23 24.74 3.62
C SER A 328 -0.08 23.90 3.07
N HIS A 329 -0.30 22.60 2.91
CA HIS A 329 0.74 21.67 2.50
C HIS A 329 1.12 21.79 1.02
N TYR A 330 0.17 22.11 0.13
CA TYR A 330 0.45 22.38 -1.29
C TYR A 330 0.77 23.85 -1.60
N ALA A 331 0.63 24.76 -0.62
CA ALA A 331 0.82 26.19 -0.85
C ALA A 331 2.27 26.54 -1.20
N GLY A 332 2.46 27.32 -2.27
CA GLY A 332 3.76 27.84 -2.67
C GLY A 332 4.68 26.84 -3.39
N VAL A 333 4.20 25.62 -3.65
CA VAL A 333 4.94 24.56 -4.34
C VAL A 333 4.71 24.65 -5.85
N THR A 334 5.76 24.52 -6.67
CA THR A 334 5.66 24.57 -8.14
C THR A 334 6.09 23.26 -8.78
N PHE A 335 5.11 22.39 -9.03
CA PHE A 335 5.36 21.09 -9.67
C PHE A 335 5.57 21.22 -11.18
N LYS A 336 6.70 20.72 -11.66
CA LYS A 336 6.94 20.51 -13.09
C LYS A 336 6.51 19.10 -13.47
N PRO A 337 5.79 18.90 -14.59
CA PRO A 337 5.62 17.57 -15.16
C PRO A 337 6.98 16.94 -15.47
N LEU A 338 7.35 15.88 -14.75
CA LEU A 338 8.62 15.18 -14.95
C LEU A 338 8.62 14.38 -16.26
N PHE A 339 7.44 13.88 -16.64
CA PHE A 339 7.23 13.10 -17.86
C PHE A 339 6.01 13.64 -18.61
N GLN A 340 6.03 13.55 -19.93
CA GLN A 340 4.90 13.94 -20.79
C GLN A 340 4.35 12.71 -21.51
N SER A 341 3.05 12.46 -21.37
CA SER A 341 2.39 11.34 -22.06
C SER A 341 2.48 11.54 -23.58
N PRO A 342 3.00 10.56 -24.33
CA PRO A 342 2.93 10.59 -25.78
C PRO A 342 1.46 10.52 -26.23
N ASN A 343 0.96 11.60 -26.81
CA ASN A 343 -0.37 11.68 -27.44
C ASN A 343 -1.57 11.42 -26.51
N GLY A 344 -1.44 11.68 -25.20
CA GLY A 344 -2.53 11.48 -24.24
C GLY A 344 -2.92 10.02 -24.02
N ARG A 345 -2.02 9.08 -24.34
CA ARG A 345 -2.17 7.65 -24.01
C ARG A 345 -2.00 7.45 -22.50
N TYR A 346 -2.70 6.46 -21.95
CA TYR A 346 -2.39 5.93 -20.62
C TYR A 346 -0.98 5.35 -20.58
N TRP A 347 -0.29 5.61 -19.47
CA TRP A 347 1.00 5.00 -19.17
C TRP A 347 0.86 3.50 -18.95
N GLU A 348 1.85 2.74 -19.37
CA GLU A 348 1.98 1.31 -19.10
C GLU A 348 3.41 1.00 -18.72
N ALA A 349 3.71 0.99 -17.42
CA ALA A 349 5.04 0.67 -16.91
C ALA A 349 5.36 -0.83 -17.04
N ASP A 350 5.70 -1.27 -18.25
CA ASP A 350 5.95 -2.68 -18.60
C ASP A 350 7.44 -3.03 -18.74
N GLN A 351 8.32 -2.03 -18.71
CA GLN A 351 9.77 -2.23 -18.66
C GLN A 351 10.24 -2.29 -17.21
N LYS A 352 11.30 -3.07 -16.95
CA LYS A 352 11.84 -3.30 -15.61
C LYS A 352 13.35 -3.08 -15.60
N LEU A 353 13.83 -2.30 -14.63
CA LEU A 353 15.25 -2.07 -14.41
C LEU A 353 15.63 -2.37 -12.94
N PRO A 354 16.33 -3.49 -12.67
CA PRO A 354 16.72 -3.86 -11.32
C PRO A 354 17.97 -3.12 -10.85
N LEU A 355 18.04 -2.85 -9.55
CA LEU A 355 19.21 -2.35 -8.83
C LEU A 355 19.31 -3.07 -7.48
N ARG A 356 20.52 -3.49 -7.09
CA ARG A 356 20.74 -4.12 -5.79
C ARG A 356 21.80 -3.37 -4.99
N ILE A 357 21.40 -2.83 -3.84
CA ILE A 357 22.28 -2.14 -2.90
C ILE A 357 22.58 -3.09 -1.74
N ASN A 358 23.84 -3.53 -1.58
CA ASN A 358 24.24 -4.49 -0.54
C ASN A 358 24.85 -3.79 0.68
N PHE A 359 24.26 -3.92 1.87
CA PHE A 359 24.73 -3.26 3.09
C PHE A 359 26.17 -3.61 3.47
N ALA A 360 26.58 -4.86 3.23
CA ALA A 360 27.93 -5.32 3.57
C ALA A 360 29.03 -4.60 2.79
N SER A 361 28.80 -4.33 1.49
CA SER A 361 29.79 -3.65 0.64
C SER A 361 29.73 -2.13 0.76
N THR A 362 28.59 -1.59 1.20
CA THR A 362 28.35 -0.15 1.23
C THR A 362 28.59 0.49 2.59
N GLY A 363 28.65 -0.32 3.66
CA GLY A 363 28.64 0.20 5.03
C GLY A 363 27.33 0.88 5.41
N ALA A 364 26.34 0.89 4.51
CA ALA A 364 25.05 1.51 4.72
C ALA A 364 24.31 0.86 5.90
N ALA A 365 23.46 1.64 6.56
CA ALA A 365 22.70 1.27 7.76
C ALA A 365 23.50 1.08 9.06
N LYS A 366 24.84 0.97 9.04
CA LYS A 366 25.63 0.84 10.28
C LYS A 366 25.77 2.19 10.98
N GLY A 367 24.94 2.42 12.00
CA GLY A 367 25.02 3.62 12.84
C GLY A 367 24.46 4.88 12.16
N SER A 368 23.65 4.73 11.11
CA SER A 368 22.89 5.84 10.54
C SER A 368 21.85 6.34 11.54
N ALA A 369 21.63 7.65 11.55
CA ALA A 369 20.59 8.28 12.36
C ALA A 369 19.17 8.09 11.77
N PHE A 370 19.06 7.60 10.53
CA PHE A 370 17.79 7.47 9.79
C PHE A 370 17.43 6.01 9.54
N THR A 371 16.13 5.74 9.35
CA THR A 371 15.68 4.42 8.92
C THR A 371 15.96 4.18 7.44
N ILE A 372 16.07 2.92 7.03
CA ILE A 372 16.25 2.57 5.61
C ILE A 372 15.10 3.06 4.74
N PRO A 373 13.82 2.95 5.13
CA PRO A 373 12.70 3.56 4.39
C PRO A 373 12.84 5.07 4.19
N ASP A 374 13.31 5.82 5.19
CA ASP A 374 13.52 7.27 5.07
C ASP A 374 14.64 7.58 4.07
N ILE A 375 15.75 6.83 4.15
CA ILE A 375 16.88 6.96 3.22
C ILE A 375 16.41 6.68 1.78
N ILE A 376 15.66 5.59 1.56
CA ILE A 376 15.10 5.26 0.23
C ILE A 376 14.22 6.40 -0.28
N SER A 377 13.30 6.90 0.54
CA SER A 377 12.33 7.91 0.14
C SER A 377 13.02 9.23 -0.25
N VAL A 378 13.95 9.69 0.59
CA VAL A 378 14.69 10.93 0.32
C VAL A 378 15.66 10.75 -0.85
N ALA A 379 16.35 9.61 -0.95
CA ALA A 379 17.24 9.31 -2.08
C ALA A 379 16.47 9.34 -3.41
N TRP A 380 15.25 8.80 -3.43
CA TRP A 380 14.41 8.77 -4.62
C TRP A 380 14.00 10.17 -5.07
N VAL A 381 13.54 11.00 -4.13
CA VAL A 381 13.18 12.40 -4.41
C VAL A 381 14.38 13.20 -4.90
N LEU A 382 15.54 13.06 -4.26
CA LEU A 382 16.76 13.77 -4.67
C LEU A 382 17.25 13.34 -6.05
N ALA A 383 17.18 12.04 -6.37
CA ALA A 383 17.55 11.52 -7.68
C ALA A 383 16.72 12.16 -8.80
N LEU A 384 15.40 12.24 -8.61
CA LEU A 384 14.48 12.88 -9.54
C LEU A 384 14.68 14.40 -9.61
N SER A 385 14.80 15.05 -8.45
CA SER A 385 15.03 16.49 -8.34
C SER A 385 16.28 16.91 -9.12
N ARG A 386 17.39 16.18 -8.97
CA ARG A 386 18.65 16.46 -9.66
C ARG A 386 18.61 16.12 -11.15
N HIS A 387 17.95 15.03 -11.54
CA HIS A 387 17.82 14.68 -12.94
C HIS A 387 16.96 15.68 -13.72
N PHE A 388 15.85 16.13 -13.14
CA PHE A 388 14.88 17.01 -13.79
C PHE A 388 15.06 18.51 -13.48
N GLU A 389 16.06 18.87 -12.66
CA GLU A 389 16.27 20.24 -12.17
C GLU A 389 14.97 20.85 -11.60
N ALA A 390 14.33 20.07 -10.72
CA ALA A 390 13.05 20.39 -10.10
C ALA A 390 13.22 20.48 -8.57
N ALA A 391 12.92 21.66 -8.01
CA ALA A 391 12.99 21.88 -6.57
C ALA A 391 11.80 21.29 -5.80
N ASP A 392 10.72 20.93 -6.50
CA ASP A 392 9.51 20.39 -5.91
C ASP A 392 9.15 19.07 -6.60
N ILE A 393 9.04 18.00 -5.82
CA ILE A 393 8.67 16.66 -6.30
C ILE A 393 7.41 16.21 -5.57
N ALA A 394 6.40 15.78 -6.33
CA ALA A 394 5.23 15.11 -5.75
C ALA A 394 5.53 13.61 -5.62
N LEU A 395 5.56 13.10 -4.39
CA LEU A 395 5.89 11.72 -4.07
C LEU A 395 4.65 10.95 -3.62
N GLY A 396 4.22 9.94 -4.37
CA GLY A 396 3.23 8.97 -3.91
C GLY A 396 3.91 7.83 -3.16
N ILE A 397 3.64 7.67 -1.87
CA ILE A 397 4.14 6.55 -1.06
C ILE A 397 3.00 5.60 -0.73
N MET A 398 3.15 4.32 -1.05
CA MET A 398 2.15 3.32 -0.66
C MET A 398 2.24 3.00 0.83
N ARG A 399 1.13 3.15 1.55
CA ARG A 399 0.99 2.78 2.97
C ARG A 399 -0.28 1.98 3.17
N SER A 400 -0.33 1.17 4.24
CA SER A 400 -1.45 0.26 4.50
C SER A 400 -2.74 0.95 4.92
N GLY A 401 -2.71 2.23 5.32
CA GLY A 401 -3.84 2.97 5.91
C GLY A 401 -4.30 2.47 7.29
N ARG A 402 -3.61 1.48 7.86
CA ARG A 402 -3.95 0.87 9.16
C ARG A 402 -3.31 1.58 10.35
N THR A 403 -2.97 2.84 10.15
CA THR A 403 -2.45 3.77 11.16
C THR A 403 -3.55 4.64 11.77
N LEU A 404 -4.76 4.59 11.20
CA LEU A 404 -5.93 5.28 11.72
C LEU A 404 -6.21 4.85 13.17
N PRO A 405 -6.65 5.76 14.05
CA PRO A 405 -6.95 5.47 15.45
C PRO A 405 -8.32 4.77 15.59
N VAL A 406 -8.54 3.72 14.80
CA VAL A 406 -9.73 2.85 14.87
C VAL A 406 -9.34 1.56 15.56
N GLU A 407 -10.07 1.18 16.60
CA GLU A 407 -9.80 -0.07 17.31
C GLU A 407 -10.00 -1.27 16.38
N GLY A 408 -9.05 -2.21 16.38
CA GLY A 408 -9.12 -3.38 15.50
C GLY A 408 -8.60 -3.18 14.09
N ILE A 409 -8.23 -1.96 13.68
CA ILE A 409 -7.97 -1.60 12.27
C ILE A 409 -6.97 -2.50 11.55
N GLU A 410 -6.00 -3.09 12.26
CA GLU A 410 -5.05 -4.03 11.67
C GLU A 410 -5.69 -5.33 11.18
N ASN A 411 -6.88 -5.67 11.67
CA ASN A 411 -7.68 -6.80 11.24
C ASN A 411 -8.77 -6.39 10.23
N TYR A 412 -8.80 -5.13 9.78
CA TYR A 412 -9.79 -4.71 8.79
C TYR A 412 -9.52 -5.33 7.41
N ILE A 413 -10.56 -5.97 6.86
CA ILE A 413 -10.59 -6.40 5.46
C ILE A 413 -11.23 -5.30 4.61
N GLY A 414 -10.51 -4.85 3.59
CA GLY A 414 -10.91 -3.75 2.72
C GLY A 414 -9.72 -2.91 2.31
N ALA A 415 -9.91 -2.08 1.30
CA ALA A 415 -8.91 -1.11 0.89
C ALA A 415 -8.84 0.03 1.91
N LEU A 416 -7.64 0.27 2.44
CA LEU A 416 -7.33 1.46 3.23
C LEU A 416 -6.16 2.27 2.66
N ILE A 417 -5.63 1.85 1.51
CA ILE A 417 -4.55 2.58 0.86
C ILE A 417 -5.11 3.92 0.38
N ASN A 418 -4.84 4.98 1.13
CA ASN A 418 -5.18 6.35 0.77
C ASN A 418 -4.05 7.28 1.19
N GLN A 419 -3.16 7.60 0.25
CA GLN A 419 -2.04 8.50 0.48
C GLN A 419 -1.96 9.47 -0.68
N PRO A 420 -2.47 10.70 -0.56
CA PRO A 420 -2.32 11.69 -1.61
C PRO A 420 -0.83 11.98 -1.87
N PRO A 421 -0.46 12.37 -3.10
CA PRO A 421 0.92 12.66 -3.42
C PRO A 421 1.49 13.77 -2.55
N TRP A 422 2.60 13.48 -1.92
CA TRP A 422 3.23 14.31 -0.94
C TRP A 422 4.19 15.32 -1.60
N PRO A 423 3.96 16.64 -1.51
CA PRO A 423 4.95 17.64 -1.90
C PRO A 423 6.22 17.49 -1.08
N VAL A 424 7.35 17.34 -1.76
CA VAL A 424 8.67 17.48 -1.16
C VAL A 424 9.36 18.67 -1.80
N HIS A 425 9.59 19.71 -0.99
CA HIS A 425 10.42 20.84 -1.37
C HIS A 425 11.87 20.56 -1.00
N ILE A 426 12.77 20.58 -1.99
CA ILE A 426 14.19 20.33 -1.81
C ILE A 426 14.90 21.67 -1.48
N ASP A 427 15.09 21.94 -0.19
CA ASP A 427 15.95 23.03 0.27
C ASP A 427 17.42 22.57 0.26
N GLU A 428 18.14 22.98 -0.79
CA GLU A 428 19.57 22.65 -0.98
C GLU A 428 20.47 23.14 0.17
N ALA A 429 20.06 24.16 0.92
CA ALA A 429 20.85 24.71 2.03
C ALA A 429 20.58 24.00 3.37
N ALA A 430 19.51 23.21 3.45
CA ALA A 430 19.12 22.52 4.68
C ALA A 430 20.18 21.50 5.11
N LEU A 431 20.34 21.35 6.43
CA LEU A 431 21.12 20.27 7.00
C LEU A 431 20.43 18.94 6.69
N THR A 432 21.18 17.95 6.20
CA THR A 432 20.65 16.63 5.81
C THR A 432 19.84 16.00 6.94
N HIS A 433 20.31 16.14 8.18
CA HIS A 433 19.61 15.59 9.34
C HIS A 433 18.27 16.26 9.62
N ASP A 434 18.19 17.58 9.51
CA ASP A 434 16.94 18.30 9.74
C ASP A 434 15.96 18.01 8.61
N PHE A 435 16.44 17.92 7.37
CA PHE A 435 15.63 17.59 6.20
C PHE A 435 14.98 16.21 6.34
N VAL A 436 15.76 15.15 6.59
CA VAL A 436 15.24 13.78 6.69
C VAL A 436 14.29 13.64 7.90
N ARG A 437 14.61 14.29 9.03
CA ARG A 437 13.74 14.28 10.22
C ARG A 437 12.42 15.00 9.95
N ASN A 438 12.45 16.16 9.30
CA ASN A 438 11.24 16.90 8.94
C ASN A 438 10.40 16.09 7.94
N PHE A 439 11.02 15.52 6.91
CA PHE A 439 10.35 14.62 5.96
C PHE A 439 9.62 13.47 6.67
N GLN A 440 10.30 12.81 7.61
CA GLN A 440 9.69 11.75 8.42
C GLN A 440 8.51 12.28 9.23
N ARG A 441 8.72 13.35 10.02
CA ARG A 441 7.68 13.97 10.86
C ARG A 441 6.44 14.30 10.02
N ASP A 442 6.63 14.99 8.92
CA ASP A 442 5.52 15.56 8.15
C ASP A 442 4.67 14.44 7.52
N ILE A 443 5.30 13.37 6.99
CA ILE A 443 4.58 12.17 6.51
C ILE A 443 3.81 11.46 7.63
N TRP A 444 4.26 11.52 8.88
CA TRP A 444 3.49 10.95 9.98
C TRP A 444 2.35 11.85 10.42
N GLU A 445 2.56 13.17 10.44
CA GLU A 445 1.48 14.12 10.69
C GLU A 445 0.36 14.01 9.66
N SER A 446 0.68 13.69 8.40
CA SER A 446 -0.31 13.49 7.34
C SER A 446 -1.35 12.44 7.67
N THR A 447 -0.97 11.42 8.46
CA THR A 447 -1.87 10.32 8.85
C THR A 447 -3.11 10.76 9.61
N LYS A 448 -3.08 11.95 10.23
CA LYS A 448 -4.24 12.56 10.89
C LYS A 448 -5.28 13.10 9.90
N TYR A 449 -4.88 13.31 8.64
CA TYR A 449 -5.65 14.05 7.63
C TYR A 449 -5.95 13.21 6.38
N GLU A 450 -5.74 11.89 6.44
CA GLU A 450 -5.95 10.92 5.35
C GLU A 450 -7.41 10.50 5.15
N ALA A 451 -8.37 11.14 5.81
CA ALA A 451 -9.79 10.77 5.69
C ALA A 451 -10.41 11.15 4.34
N ILE A 452 -9.81 12.09 3.61
CA ILE A 452 -10.29 12.55 2.31
C ILE A 452 -9.51 11.94 1.16
N GLY A 453 -10.20 11.69 0.05
CA GLY A 453 -9.62 11.08 -1.15
C GLY A 453 -8.94 12.08 -2.07
N TRP A 454 -8.21 11.55 -3.05
CA TRP A 454 -7.42 12.32 -4.01
C TRP A 454 -8.28 13.25 -4.87
N LEU A 455 -9.47 12.78 -5.27
CA LEU A 455 -10.40 13.57 -6.08
C LEU A 455 -10.81 14.86 -5.36
N GLU A 456 -10.96 14.81 -4.03
CA GLU A 456 -11.29 15.98 -3.24
C GLU A 456 -10.08 16.89 -3.04
N ILE A 457 -8.91 16.32 -2.69
CA ILE A 457 -7.67 17.09 -2.52
C ILE A 457 -7.32 17.86 -3.80
N LYS A 458 -7.55 17.26 -4.98
CA LYS A 458 -7.39 17.90 -6.29
C LYS A 458 -8.19 19.19 -6.44
N THR A 459 -9.32 19.33 -5.74
CA THR A 459 -10.17 20.53 -5.82
C THR A 459 -9.74 21.65 -4.86
N LEU A 460 -8.83 21.37 -3.91
CA LEU A 460 -8.44 22.33 -2.87
C LEU A 460 -7.58 23.48 -3.41
N SER A 461 -6.71 23.20 -4.40
CA SER A 461 -5.90 24.22 -5.08
C SER A 461 -5.36 23.74 -6.45
N PRO A 462 -4.96 24.65 -7.35
CA PRO A 462 -4.29 24.29 -8.61
C PRO A 462 -2.98 23.50 -8.40
N GLU A 463 -2.23 23.80 -7.35
CA GLU A 463 -0.98 23.12 -6.99
C GLU A 463 -1.26 21.67 -6.60
N ALA A 464 -2.27 21.43 -5.77
CA ALA A 464 -2.73 20.09 -5.41
C ALA A 464 -3.16 19.29 -6.64
N ALA A 465 -3.92 19.92 -7.55
CA ALA A 465 -4.31 19.30 -8.81
C ALA A 465 -3.10 18.90 -9.67
N THR A 466 -2.09 19.77 -9.73
CA THR A 466 -0.87 19.53 -10.50
C THR A 466 -0.04 18.41 -9.87
N ALA A 467 0.09 18.38 -8.54
CA ALA A 467 0.77 17.31 -7.81
C ALA A 467 0.15 15.95 -8.10
N ILE A 468 -1.19 15.87 -8.00
CA ILE A 468 -1.96 14.65 -8.22
C ILE A 468 -1.85 14.14 -9.67
N SER A 469 -1.65 15.03 -10.64
CA SER A 469 -1.45 14.63 -12.04
C SER A 469 0.02 14.27 -12.38
N ASN A 470 1.02 14.62 -11.56
CA ASN A 470 2.44 14.56 -11.96
C ASN A 470 3.38 13.83 -10.97
N TYR A 471 2.82 13.19 -9.96
CA TYR A 471 3.59 12.50 -8.94
C TYR A 471 4.27 11.22 -9.43
N VAL A 472 5.33 10.85 -8.71
CA VAL A 472 6.07 9.61 -8.91
C VAL A 472 5.73 8.61 -7.81
N TRP A 473 5.65 7.33 -8.17
CA TRP A 473 5.27 6.29 -7.22
C TRP A 473 6.48 5.64 -6.56
N LEU A 474 6.41 5.44 -5.25
CA LEU A 474 7.38 4.71 -4.44
C LEU A 474 6.65 3.68 -3.57
N ASN A 475 7.01 2.41 -3.73
CA ASN A 475 6.58 1.32 -2.87
C ASN A 475 7.78 0.79 -2.09
N ILE A 476 7.66 0.68 -0.76
CA ILE A 476 8.71 0.14 0.10
C ILE A 476 8.12 -1.01 0.91
N GLN A 477 8.76 -2.17 0.83
CA GLN A 477 8.35 -3.38 1.54
C GLN A 477 9.53 -3.96 2.31
N ALA A 478 9.32 -4.33 3.57
CA ALA A 478 10.30 -5.09 4.33
C ALA A 478 10.01 -6.59 4.19
N LYS A 479 10.99 -7.38 3.76
CA LYS A 479 10.86 -8.84 3.69
C LYS A 479 11.03 -9.47 5.05
N ASP A 480 9.98 -10.14 5.52
CA ASP A 480 10.00 -10.94 6.73
C ASP A 480 10.47 -12.38 6.42
N ILE A 481 11.79 -12.54 6.24
CA ILE A 481 12.42 -13.82 5.83
C ILE A 481 12.03 -14.98 6.77
N GLU A 482 11.86 -14.72 8.07
CA GLU A 482 11.53 -15.76 9.06
C GLU A 482 10.04 -16.18 8.99
N ALA A 483 9.15 -15.29 8.55
CA ALA A 483 7.78 -15.64 8.25
C ALA A 483 7.70 -16.48 6.96
N GLU A 484 8.43 -16.10 5.91
CA GLU A 484 8.50 -16.88 4.66
C GLU A 484 9.16 -18.26 4.86
N GLU A 485 10.20 -18.36 5.69
CA GLU A 485 10.85 -19.64 6.01
C GLU A 485 9.92 -20.56 6.80
N LYS A 486 9.17 -20.04 7.78
CA LYS A 486 8.13 -20.82 8.48
C LYS A 486 7.04 -21.29 7.54
N GLU A 487 6.50 -20.41 6.71
CA GLU A 487 5.50 -20.75 5.68
C GLU A 487 6.02 -21.78 4.67
N ARG A 488 7.33 -21.80 4.37
CA ARG A 488 7.95 -22.80 3.47
C ARG A 488 8.23 -24.15 4.12
N THR A 489 8.41 -24.22 5.44
CA THR A 489 8.82 -25.47 6.12
C THR A 489 7.67 -26.40 6.50
N GLU A 490 6.42 -25.95 6.44
CA GLU A 490 5.26 -26.78 6.79
C GLU A 490 4.72 -27.52 5.56
N GLU A 491 5.23 -28.73 5.30
CA GLU A 491 4.92 -29.60 4.14
C GLU A 491 3.43 -30.01 4.00
N ASN A 492 2.54 -29.58 4.90
CA ASN A 492 1.10 -29.92 4.91
C ASN A 492 0.16 -28.70 4.78
N GLU A 493 0.68 -27.51 4.49
CA GLU A 493 -0.17 -26.32 4.36
C GLU A 493 -0.64 -26.05 2.92
N LEU A 494 -1.78 -25.35 2.80
CA LEU A 494 -2.25 -24.79 1.52
C LEU A 494 -1.13 -23.91 0.92
N PRO A 495 -0.91 -23.88 -0.39
CA PRO A 495 0.02 -22.94 -1.03
C PRO A 495 -0.39 -21.47 -0.81
N ALA A 496 0.58 -20.56 -0.83
CA ALA A 496 0.31 -19.13 -0.81
C ALA A 496 -0.49 -18.71 -2.06
N PRO A 497 -1.40 -17.72 -1.95
CA PRO A 497 -2.11 -17.21 -3.10
C PRO A 497 -1.17 -16.49 -4.07
N LEU A 498 -1.52 -16.55 -5.35
CA LEU A 498 -0.85 -15.87 -6.46
C LEU A 498 -1.81 -14.82 -7.01
N GLU A 499 -1.44 -13.55 -6.89
CA GLU A 499 -2.23 -12.44 -7.42
C GLU A 499 -1.81 -12.11 -8.86
N GLN A 500 -2.79 -12.08 -9.77
CA GLN A 500 -2.61 -11.58 -11.13
C GLN A 500 -3.50 -10.36 -11.35
N GLN A 501 -2.89 -9.18 -11.24
CA GLN A 501 -3.55 -7.92 -11.53
C GLN A 501 -3.98 -7.84 -13.00
N PHE A 502 -5.17 -7.29 -13.23
CA PHE A 502 -5.71 -7.11 -14.58
C PHE A 502 -5.29 -5.79 -15.22
N TYR A 503 -4.85 -4.84 -14.40
CA TYR A 503 -4.32 -3.55 -14.83
C TYR A 503 -2.79 -3.53 -14.82
N ARG A 504 -2.24 -2.51 -15.47
CA ARG A 504 -0.81 -2.17 -15.47
C ARG A 504 -0.62 -0.92 -14.62
N ILE A 505 0.58 -0.74 -14.05
CA ILE A 505 0.94 0.48 -13.33
C ILE A 505 0.84 1.67 -14.31
N TRP A 506 -0.10 2.59 -14.08
CA TRP A 506 -0.35 3.76 -14.92
C TRP A 506 0.52 4.96 -14.56
N HIS A 507 1.80 4.69 -14.31
CA HIS A 507 2.78 5.72 -14.04
C HIS A 507 3.88 5.65 -15.09
N PRO A 508 4.45 6.80 -15.50
CA PRO A 508 5.59 6.80 -16.41
C PRO A 508 6.81 6.12 -15.79
N LEU A 509 6.95 6.25 -14.46
CA LEU A 509 8.03 5.68 -13.67
C LEU A 509 7.55 5.42 -12.23
N MET A 510 7.84 4.22 -11.73
CA MET A 510 7.61 3.81 -10.35
C MET A 510 8.85 3.10 -9.82
N LEU A 511 9.17 3.31 -8.55
CA LEU A 511 10.20 2.56 -7.84
C LEU A 511 9.56 1.63 -6.81
N GLU A 512 9.90 0.34 -6.87
CA GLU A 512 9.59 -0.63 -5.84
C GLU A 512 10.87 -1.04 -5.13
N CYS A 513 10.91 -0.92 -3.80
CA CYS A 513 12.05 -1.30 -2.98
C CYS A 513 11.65 -2.37 -1.99
N GLU A 514 12.44 -3.44 -1.97
CA GLU A 514 12.32 -4.52 -1.01
C GLU A 514 13.55 -4.54 -0.11
N ILE A 515 13.34 -4.49 1.20
CA ILE A 515 14.39 -4.42 2.23
C ILE A 515 14.55 -5.80 2.86
N ASP A 516 15.77 -6.32 2.89
CA ASP A 516 16.11 -7.57 3.55
C ASP A 516 17.37 -7.42 4.43
N LYS A 517 17.79 -8.50 5.09
CA LYS A 517 18.97 -8.49 6.00
C LYS A 517 20.29 -8.17 5.28
N GLN A 518 20.36 -8.35 3.96
CA GLN A 518 21.56 -8.16 3.15
C GLN A 518 21.59 -6.79 2.45
N GLY A 519 20.45 -6.13 2.25
CA GLY A 519 20.39 -4.90 1.47
C GLY A 519 19.00 -4.47 1.01
N VAL A 520 18.98 -3.60 0.00
CA VAL A 520 17.78 -3.11 -0.69
C VAL A 520 17.79 -3.63 -2.12
N SER A 521 16.74 -4.36 -2.51
CA SER A 521 16.45 -4.72 -3.90
C SER A 521 15.47 -3.70 -4.46
N ALA A 522 15.91 -2.85 -5.38
CA ALA A 522 15.09 -1.85 -6.02
C ALA A 522 14.75 -2.28 -7.46
N MET A 523 13.50 -2.08 -7.87
CA MET A 523 13.01 -2.34 -9.21
C MET A 523 12.31 -1.10 -9.72
N ALA A 524 12.87 -0.46 -10.76
CA ALA A 524 12.18 0.60 -11.47
C ALA A 524 11.28 0.00 -12.55
N TYR A 525 10.00 0.34 -12.51
CA TYR A 525 9.04 0.05 -13.56
C TYR A 525 8.82 1.32 -14.37
N HIS A 526 8.93 1.25 -15.70
CA HIS A 526 8.77 2.44 -16.54
C HIS A 526 8.02 2.15 -17.82
N ASP A 527 7.32 3.18 -18.34
CA ASP A 527 6.69 3.11 -19.64
C ASP A 527 7.76 3.02 -20.73
N ARG A 528 7.46 2.30 -21.81
CA ARG A 528 8.32 2.18 -22.99
C ARG A 528 8.71 3.51 -23.64
N SER A 529 7.95 4.58 -23.44
CA SER A 529 8.30 5.92 -23.95
C SER A 529 9.24 6.68 -23.03
N VAL A 530 9.47 6.21 -21.80
CA VAL A 530 10.57 6.69 -20.96
C VAL A 530 11.81 5.89 -21.35
N GLU A 531 12.80 6.56 -21.92
CA GLU A 531 14.01 5.89 -22.41
C GLU A 531 14.73 5.18 -21.27
N THR A 532 15.10 3.90 -21.46
CA THR A 532 15.80 3.12 -20.43
C THR A 532 17.12 3.76 -19.99
N GLY A 533 17.80 4.51 -20.88
CA GLY A 533 19.00 5.27 -20.53
C GLY A 533 18.73 6.35 -19.47
N VAL A 534 17.63 7.09 -19.62
CA VAL A 534 17.15 8.07 -18.63
C VAL A 534 16.87 7.40 -17.29
N VAL A 535 16.17 6.25 -17.31
CA VAL A 535 15.87 5.51 -16.07
C VAL A 535 17.15 4.98 -15.41
N GLN A 536 18.14 4.54 -16.20
CA GLN A 536 19.44 4.09 -15.68
C GLN A 536 20.20 5.24 -15.00
N GLU A 537 20.15 6.45 -15.54
CA GLU A 537 20.74 7.64 -14.91
C GLU A 537 20.06 7.98 -13.59
N ILE A 538 18.73 8.00 -13.56
CA ILE A 538 17.95 8.24 -12.34
C ILE A 538 18.27 7.17 -11.29
N MET A 539 18.35 5.89 -11.68
CA MET A 539 18.68 4.79 -10.76
C MET A 539 20.11 4.87 -10.22
N THR A 540 21.06 5.37 -11.03
CA THR A 540 22.43 5.64 -10.58
C THR A 540 22.47 6.80 -9.58
N ALA A 541 21.68 7.85 -9.83
CA ALA A 541 21.49 8.96 -8.91
C ALA A 541 20.88 8.52 -7.58
N PHE A 542 19.87 7.64 -7.64
CA PHE A 542 19.24 7.03 -6.49
C PHE A 542 20.23 6.20 -5.66
N GLU A 543 21.02 5.33 -6.30
CA GLU A 543 22.04 4.55 -5.60
C GLU A 543 23.04 5.45 -4.86
N LYS A 544 23.56 6.49 -5.53
CA LYS A 544 24.50 7.42 -4.89
C LYS A 544 23.85 8.20 -3.75
N ALA A 545 22.64 8.74 -3.95
CA ALA A 545 21.94 9.47 -2.90
C ALA A 545 21.68 8.59 -1.68
N PHE A 546 21.29 7.32 -1.90
CA PHE A 546 21.15 6.33 -0.83
C PHE A 546 22.46 6.14 -0.06
N MET A 547 23.58 6.02 -0.78
CA MET A 547 24.91 5.84 -0.19
C MET A 547 25.37 7.05 0.64
N ASP A 548 25.19 8.25 0.10
CA ASP A 548 25.58 9.51 0.74
C ASP A 548 24.74 9.75 2.00
N LEU A 549 23.42 9.53 1.94
CA LEU A 549 22.50 9.64 3.08
C LEU A 549 22.80 8.60 4.17
N SER A 550 23.11 7.37 3.78
CA SER A 550 23.47 6.30 4.72
C SER A 550 24.72 6.62 5.55
N ASN A 551 25.62 7.43 4.99
CA ASN A 551 26.88 7.83 5.59
C ASN A 551 26.93 9.34 5.92
N ALA A 552 25.76 10.00 5.99
CA ALA A 552 25.68 11.43 6.15
C ALA A 552 26.33 11.88 7.46
N LYS A 553 27.19 12.89 7.38
CA LYS A 553 27.88 13.44 8.54
C LYS A 553 27.07 14.57 9.17
N GLU A 554 27.28 14.79 10.46
CA GLU A 554 26.73 15.96 11.15
C GLU A 554 27.19 17.25 10.45
N GLY A 555 26.26 18.17 10.22
CA GLY A 555 26.51 19.43 9.51
C GLY A 555 26.55 19.35 7.98
N GLN A 556 26.43 18.16 7.38
CA GLN A 556 26.32 18.00 5.91
C GLN A 556 24.99 18.59 5.41
N LYS A 557 25.02 19.19 4.21
CA LYS A 557 23.84 19.80 3.58
C LYS A 557 23.29 18.95 2.45
N ILE A 558 22.02 19.19 2.09
CA ILE A 558 21.36 18.52 0.96
C ILE A 558 22.08 18.77 -0.37
N CYS A 559 22.64 19.96 -0.59
CA CYS A 559 23.45 20.25 -1.78
C CYS A 559 24.64 19.30 -1.98
N ASP A 560 25.18 18.74 -0.89
CA ASP A 560 26.34 17.83 -0.93
C ASP A 560 25.94 16.37 -1.21
N ILE A 561 24.64 16.05 -1.15
CA ILE A 561 24.13 14.70 -1.43
C ILE A 561 24.00 14.53 -2.94
N ALA A 562 24.59 13.45 -3.48
CA ALA A 562 24.61 13.15 -4.91
C ALA A 562 25.07 14.34 -5.80
N SER A 563 25.94 15.22 -5.28
CA SER A 563 26.38 16.46 -5.94
C SER A 563 27.09 16.26 -7.28
N ASP A 564 27.76 15.12 -7.44
CA ASP A 564 28.65 14.86 -8.59
C ASP A 564 27.95 14.17 -9.76
N ILE A 565 26.64 13.93 -9.65
CA ILE A 565 25.84 13.34 -10.73
C ILE A 565 25.22 14.46 -11.54
N HIS A 566 25.94 14.86 -12.59
CA HIS A 566 25.34 15.61 -13.68
C HIS A 566 24.78 14.62 -14.72
N PRO A 567 23.60 14.88 -15.32
CA PRO A 567 23.09 14.06 -16.40
C PRO A 567 24.16 13.95 -17.49
N HIS A 568 24.60 12.71 -17.76
CA HIS A 568 25.54 12.48 -18.85
C HIS A 568 24.77 12.62 -20.17
N SER A 569 24.99 13.75 -20.83
CA SER A 569 24.48 14.15 -22.15
C SER A 569 23.09 14.81 -22.18
N GLN A 570 23.12 16.15 -22.10
CA GLN A 570 22.24 16.94 -22.96
C GLN A 570 22.54 16.58 -24.42
N ASN A 571 21.55 16.05 -25.15
CA ASN A 571 21.54 16.20 -26.60
C ASN A 571 20.58 17.35 -26.96
N PRO A 572 21.05 18.42 -27.63
CA PRO A 572 20.28 19.63 -27.85
C PRO A 572 19.30 19.46 -29.02
N SER A 573 18.21 20.22 -29.00
CA SER A 573 17.24 20.52 -30.09
C SER A 573 15.91 19.75 -30.07
N ILE A 574 14.98 20.18 -29.22
CA ILE A 574 13.57 20.25 -29.64
C ILE A 574 13.30 21.73 -29.96
N HIS A 575 13.40 22.08 -31.24
CA HIS A 575 12.88 23.35 -31.73
C HIS A 575 11.35 23.33 -31.59
N THR A 576 10.82 23.90 -30.51
CA THR A 576 9.42 24.32 -30.43
C THR A 576 9.26 25.60 -31.23
N THR A 577 8.88 25.50 -32.51
CA THR A 577 8.12 26.58 -33.15
C THR A 577 6.76 26.65 -32.46
N VAL A 578 6.58 27.67 -31.63
CA VAL A 578 5.26 28.10 -31.13
C VAL A 578 4.57 28.86 -32.25
N PRO A 579 3.40 28.44 -32.77
CA PRO A 579 2.54 29.35 -33.50
C PRO A 579 1.78 30.19 -32.46
N SER A 580 2.01 31.50 -32.51
CA SER A 580 1.30 32.49 -31.71
C SER A 580 -0.21 32.43 -31.92
N ALA A 581 -0.93 32.75 -30.86
CA ALA A 581 -2.35 33.08 -30.78
C ALA A 581 -2.96 33.59 -32.11
N TYR A 582 -4.08 33.00 -32.51
CA TYR A 582 -4.98 33.61 -33.48
C TYR A 582 -6.26 34.10 -32.81
N ALA A 583 -6.37 35.42 -32.88
CA ALA A 583 -7.48 36.28 -32.55
C ALA A 583 -8.84 35.80 -33.11
N ILE A 584 -9.86 36.09 -32.31
CA ILE A 584 -11.27 36.15 -32.69
C ILE A 584 -11.42 37.11 -33.89
N SER A 585 -11.96 36.62 -35.01
CA SER A 585 -12.46 37.44 -36.11
C SER A 585 -13.61 36.72 -36.82
N THR A 586 -14.72 37.42 -36.89
CA THR A 586 -16.06 37.11 -37.44
C THR A 586 -16.14 36.95 -38.96
N VAL A 587 -17.33 36.52 -39.44
CA VAL A 587 -18.04 36.80 -40.73
C VAL A 587 -18.03 35.63 -41.77
N PRO A 588 -19.05 35.41 -42.64
CA PRO A 588 -20.53 35.60 -42.58
C PRO A 588 -21.36 34.34 -42.97
N ASP A 589 -22.66 34.51 -42.77
CA ASP A 589 -23.85 33.77 -43.20
C ASP A 589 -24.01 33.65 -44.73
N THR A 590 -24.08 32.43 -45.29
CA THR A 590 -24.87 32.09 -46.50
C THR A 590 -25.17 30.59 -46.56
N ALA A 591 -26.44 30.21 -46.39
CA ALA A 591 -27.01 28.89 -46.67
C ALA A 591 -27.24 28.67 -48.20
N PRO A 592 -27.58 27.46 -48.73
CA PRO A 592 -28.87 26.82 -48.42
C PRO A 592 -28.89 25.28 -48.26
N ARG A 593 -29.90 24.89 -47.47
CA ARG A 593 -30.55 23.58 -47.20
C ARG A 593 -30.56 22.55 -48.34
N ASN A 594 -30.33 21.27 -48.00
CA ASN A 594 -31.30 20.19 -48.26
C ASN A 594 -31.03 18.87 -47.50
N HIS A 595 -32.11 18.44 -46.81
CA HIS A 595 -32.58 17.15 -46.30
C HIS A 595 -31.70 15.88 -46.11
N ASP A 596 -31.91 15.33 -44.90
CA ASP A 596 -31.99 13.92 -44.47
C ASP A 596 -30.69 13.10 -44.32
N THR A 597 -30.26 12.88 -43.06
CA THR A 597 -30.30 11.56 -42.38
C THR A 597 -29.92 11.73 -40.90
N THR A 598 -30.77 11.28 -39.98
CA THR A 598 -30.58 11.29 -38.54
C THR A 598 -29.57 10.22 -38.12
N VAL A 599 -28.40 10.63 -37.61
CA VAL A 599 -27.56 9.81 -36.72
C VAL A 599 -27.18 10.69 -35.54
N ILE A 600 -27.72 10.34 -34.37
CA ILE A 600 -27.39 10.96 -33.09
C ILE A 600 -26.01 10.44 -32.67
N SER A 601 -24.97 11.25 -32.84
CA SER A 601 -23.71 11.13 -32.11
C SER A 601 -23.57 12.34 -31.19
N SER A 602 -23.98 12.16 -29.94
CA SER A 602 -23.72 13.12 -28.87
C SER A 602 -22.23 13.11 -28.53
N LEU A 603 -21.57 14.17 -28.96
CA LEU A 603 -20.33 14.73 -28.42
C LEU A 603 -20.33 14.71 -26.89
N ILE A 604 -19.46 13.89 -26.30
CA ILE A 604 -18.84 14.16 -25.00
C ILE A 604 -17.35 13.87 -25.19
N GLY A 605 -16.60 14.91 -25.53
CA GLY A 605 -15.15 14.89 -25.42
C GLY A 605 -14.78 15.00 -23.94
N LEU A 606 -14.41 13.88 -23.33
CA LEU A 606 -13.73 13.87 -22.03
C LEU A 606 -12.23 13.98 -22.30
N GLY A 607 -11.76 15.22 -22.41
CA GLY A 607 -10.38 15.57 -22.11
C GLY A 607 -10.29 15.90 -20.63
N TRP A 608 -9.88 14.92 -19.82
CA TRP A 608 -9.45 15.08 -18.43
C TRP A 608 -8.30 14.11 -18.20
N TRP A 609 -7.08 14.62 -18.15
CA TRP A 609 -5.97 14.17 -17.29
C TRP A 609 -4.98 15.32 -17.16
#